data_AF-G1VA15-F1
#
_entry.id   AF-G1VA15-F1
#
_cell.length_a   1.000
_cell.length_b   1.000
_cell.length_c   1.000
_cell.angle_alpha   90.00
_cell.angle_beta   90.00
_cell.angle_gamma   90.00
#
_symmetry.space_group_name_H-M   'P 1'
#
loop_
_entity.id
_entity.type
_entity.pdbx_description
1 polymer ?
#
loop_
_entity_poly.entity_id
_entity_poly.type
_entity_poly.pdbx_seq_one_letter_code
_entity_poly.pdbx_strand_id
1 'polypeptide(L)'
;MYQPTKINIGNSVKTIGISAFKNCPSITQISSEAVVPPICDSDVFNDINKSKCNLIVPKNSLDAYKQAPQWKDFLLIEGSTTGITNTVYNNSGLADVNTIDGTKRLSKASTDEI
;
A
#
# COMPACT_ATOMS: atom_id res chain seq x y z
N MET A 1 23.10 -11.62 -10.39
CA MET A 1 21.91 -12.05 -9.62
C MET A 1 20.83 -11.00 -9.78
N TYR A 2 19.60 -11.42 -10.07
CA TYR A 2 18.44 -10.53 -10.11
C TYR A 2 17.87 -10.41 -8.69
N GLN A 3 17.77 -9.20 -8.15
CA GLN A 3 17.15 -8.96 -6.85
C GLN A 3 15.74 -8.38 -7.07
N PRO A 4 14.75 -8.76 -6.24
CA PRO A 4 13.42 -8.18 -6.36
C PRO A 4 13.47 -6.69 -6.02
N THR A 5 12.83 -5.88 -6.86
CA THR A 5 12.69 -4.43 -6.64
C THR A 5 11.39 -4.08 -5.90
N LYS A 6 10.39 -4.97 -5.97
CA LYS A 6 9.06 -4.80 -5.39
C LYS A 6 8.65 -6.05 -4.62
N ILE A 7 8.06 -5.85 -3.45
CA ILE A 7 7.55 -6.91 -2.58
C ILE A 7 6.05 -6.68 -2.33
N ASN A 8 5.26 -7.74 -2.42
CA ASN A 8 3.84 -7.73 -2.10
C ASN A 8 3.55 -8.68 -0.94
N ILE A 9 2.95 -8.16 0.13
CA ILE A 9 2.59 -8.89 1.34
C ILE A 9 1.07 -8.94 1.41
N GLY A 10 0.51 -10.13 1.24
CA GLY A 10 -0.93 -10.33 1.26
C GLY A 10 -1.55 -10.07 2.64
N ASN A 11 -2.85 -9.80 2.65
CA ASN A 11 -3.62 -9.45 3.85
C ASN A 11 -3.57 -10.50 4.99
N SER A 12 -3.27 -11.75 4.67
CA SER A 12 -3.31 -12.88 5.60
C SER A 12 -1.96 -13.15 6.27
N VAL A 13 -0.90 -12.43 5.86
CA VAL A 13 0.44 -12.59 6.44
C VAL A 13 0.46 -11.98 7.84
N LYS A 14 0.78 -12.80 8.84
CA LYS A 14 0.85 -12.37 10.25
C LYS A 14 2.27 -12.16 10.75
N THR A 15 3.23 -12.87 10.17
CA THR A 15 4.62 -12.93 10.62
C THR A 15 5.56 -12.98 9.42
N ILE A 16 6.70 -12.29 9.51
CA ILE A 16 7.78 -12.35 8.54
C ILE A 16 9.02 -12.88 9.27
N GLY A 17 9.52 -14.02 8.79
CA GLY A 17 10.60 -14.75 9.44
C GLY A 17 11.96 -14.06 9.39
N ILE A 18 12.87 -14.51 10.24
CA ILE A 18 14.23 -13.98 10.41
C ILE A 18 14.92 -13.79 9.04
N SER A 19 15.47 -12.59 8.82
CA SER A 19 16.26 -12.25 7.62
C SER A 19 15.56 -12.46 6.26
N ALA A 20 14.22 -12.53 6.21
CA ALA A 20 13.47 -12.85 4.98
C ALA A 20 13.84 -11.95 3.78
N PHE A 21 14.13 -10.67 4.02
CA PHE A 21 14.55 -9.70 2.99
C PHE A 21 15.91 -9.07 3.30
N LYS A 22 16.73 -9.73 4.12
CA LYS A 22 18.09 -9.27 4.43
C LYS A 22 18.95 -9.24 3.17
N ASN A 23 19.89 -8.30 3.09
CA ASN A 23 20.81 -8.16 1.95
C ASN A 23 20.10 -7.94 0.60
N CYS A 24 18.92 -7.31 0.60
CA CYS A 24 18.18 -6.95 -0.61
C CYS A 24 18.17 -5.43 -0.86
N PRO A 25 19.32 -4.79 -1.13
CA PRO A 25 19.42 -3.33 -1.29
C PRO A 25 18.66 -2.80 -2.52
N SER A 26 18.29 -3.68 -3.46
CA SER A 26 17.54 -3.30 -4.66
C SER A 26 16.04 -3.11 -4.41
N ILE A 27 15.52 -3.45 -3.22
CA ILE A 27 14.10 -3.26 -2.89
C ILE A 27 13.82 -1.77 -2.74
N THR A 28 12.98 -1.24 -3.62
CA THR A 28 12.55 0.16 -3.63
C THR A 28 11.08 0.34 -3.31
N GLN A 29 10.29 -0.75 -3.29
CA GLN A 29 8.87 -0.70 -2.94
C GLN A 29 8.44 -1.95 -2.17
N ILE A 30 7.68 -1.73 -1.09
CA ILE A 30 6.99 -2.79 -0.35
C ILE A 30 5.52 -2.42 -0.27
N SER A 31 4.64 -3.31 -0.70
CA SER A 31 3.19 -3.15 -0.65
C SER A 31 2.62 -4.19 0.28
N SER A 32 1.95 -3.75 1.34
CA SER A 32 1.29 -4.62 2.30
C SER A 32 -0.21 -4.38 2.27
N GLU A 33 -0.97 -5.46 2.19
CA GLU A 33 -2.44 -5.45 2.25
C GLU A 33 -2.96 -5.78 3.66
N ALA A 34 -2.06 -6.03 4.61
CA ALA A 34 -2.42 -6.37 5.97
C ALA A 34 -2.89 -5.12 6.72
N VAL A 35 -4.07 -5.20 7.35
CA VAL A 35 -4.61 -4.10 8.16
C VAL A 35 -3.85 -3.98 9.49
N VAL A 36 -3.33 -5.10 9.98
CA VAL A 36 -2.44 -5.15 11.14
C VAL A 36 -1.04 -5.44 10.62
N PRO A 37 -0.02 -4.65 10.98
CA PRO A 37 1.34 -4.86 10.50
C PRO A 37 1.84 -6.26 10.89
N PRO A 38 2.37 -7.06 9.95
CA PRO A 38 2.96 -8.34 10.25
C PRO A 38 4.10 -8.18 11.27
N ILE A 39 4.20 -9.13 12.19
CA ILE A 39 5.30 -9.16 13.16
C ILE A 39 6.57 -9.53 12.40
N CYS A 40 7.56 -8.64 12.43
CA CYS A 40 8.87 -8.89 11.84
C CYS A 40 9.80 -9.49 12.90
N ASP A 41 10.32 -10.69 12.63
CA ASP A 41 11.43 -11.27 13.38
C ASP A 41 12.75 -10.52 13.13
N SER A 42 13.86 -10.93 13.74
CA SER A 42 15.15 -10.24 13.63
C SER A 42 15.63 -10.04 12.19
N ASP A 43 16.19 -8.85 11.92
CA ASP A 43 16.87 -8.48 10.67
C ASP A 43 16.04 -8.60 9.38
N VAL A 44 14.70 -8.64 9.44
CA VAL A 44 13.84 -8.84 8.26
C VAL A 44 14.17 -7.86 7.12
N PHE A 45 14.33 -6.58 7.45
CA PHE A 45 14.65 -5.52 6.48
C PHE A 45 16.06 -4.95 6.64
N ASN A 46 17.02 -5.77 7.11
CA ASN A 46 18.40 -5.33 7.20
C ASN A 46 19.00 -5.13 5.80
N ASP A 47 19.85 -4.11 5.63
CA ASP A 47 20.48 -3.72 4.36
C ASP A 47 19.52 -3.21 3.26
N ILE A 48 18.24 -2.99 3.59
CA ILE A 48 17.29 -2.26 2.74
C ILE A 48 17.40 -0.76 3.03
N ASN A 49 17.35 0.07 1.98
CA ASN A 49 17.31 1.53 2.12
C ASN A 49 15.92 2.02 2.54
N LYS A 50 15.64 2.02 3.84
CA LYS A 50 14.34 2.41 4.42
C LYS A 50 13.96 3.88 4.18
N SER A 51 14.93 4.72 3.85
CA SER A 51 14.71 6.13 3.50
C SER A 51 14.28 6.34 2.06
N LYS A 52 14.60 5.39 1.16
CA LYS A 52 14.24 5.44 -0.27
C LYS A 52 13.16 4.42 -0.66
N CYS A 53 12.94 3.42 0.17
CA CYS A 53 11.94 2.39 -0.05
C CYS A 53 10.54 2.93 0.25
N ASN A 54 9.64 2.85 -0.71
CA ASN A 54 8.25 3.27 -0.52
C ASN A 54 7.43 2.13 0.09
N LEU A 55 6.87 2.35 1.28
CA LEU A 55 6.01 1.41 1.99
C LEU A 55 4.54 1.79 1.78
N ILE A 56 3.83 0.99 1.00
CA ILE A 56 2.42 1.19 0.69
C ILE A 56 1.59 0.26 1.58
N VAL A 57 0.71 0.81 2.40
CA VAL A 57 -0.12 0.07 3.38
C VAL A 57 -1.57 0.50 3.28
N PRO A 58 -2.56 -0.23 3.82
CA PRO A 58 -3.94 0.21 3.80
C PRO A 58 -4.08 1.54 4.56
N LYS A 59 -4.84 2.50 4.03
CA LYS A 59 -4.93 3.86 4.61
C LYS A 59 -5.35 3.87 6.09
N ASN A 60 -6.23 2.96 6.51
CA ASN A 60 -6.67 2.79 7.90
C ASN A 60 -5.60 2.19 8.83
N SER A 61 -4.47 1.73 8.28
CA SER A 61 -3.41 1.02 9.00
C SER A 61 -2.13 1.84 9.12
N LEU A 62 -2.08 3.02 8.50
CA LEU A 62 -0.90 3.86 8.42
C LEU A 62 -0.27 4.16 9.79
N ASP A 63 -1.09 4.53 10.77
CA ASP A 63 -0.65 4.77 12.15
C ASP A 63 -0.09 3.52 12.82
N ALA A 64 -0.67 2.34 12.55
CA ALA A 64 -0.16 1.07 13.09
C ALA A 64 1.22 0.74 12.53
N TYR A 65 1.44 0.92 11.22
CA TYR A 65 2.76 0.70 10.60
C TYR A 65 3.81 1.71 11.08
N LYS A 66 3.44 2.97 11.30
CA LYS A 66 4.33 3.99 11.87
C LYS A 66 4.79 3.68 13.30
N GLN A 67 4.04 2.85 14.04
CA GLN A 67 4.37 2.48 15.41
C GLN A 67 5.01 1.08 15.50
N ALA A 68 4.78 0.23 14.50
CA ALA A 68 5.23 -1.16 14.54
C ALA A 68 6.77 -1.29 14.41
N PRO A 69 7.40 -2.22 15.17
CA PRO A 69 8.84 -2.48 15.07
C PRO A 69 9.27 -2.81 13.63
N GLN A 70 10.44 -2.31 13.22
CA GLN A 70 11.01 -2.38 11.86
C GLN A 70 10.23 -1.64 10.77
N TRP A 71 8.90 -1.61 10.84
CA TRP A 71 8.05 -0.82 9.93
C TRP A 71 8.18 0.69 10.16
N LYS A 72 8.30 1.11 11.42
CA LYS A 72 8.50 2.50 11.81
C LYS A 72 9.80 3.12 11.30
N ASP A 73 10.76 2.30 10.89
CA ASP A 73 12.07 2.74 10.40
C ASP A 73 12.01 3.21 8.92
N PHE A 74 10.89 2.96 8.23
CA PHE A 74 10.63 3.48 6.89
C PHE A 74 10.21 4.95 6.95
N LEU A 75 10.83 5.78 6.10
CA LEU A 75 10.53 7.21 6.05
C LEU A 75 9.40 7.55 5.08
N LEU A 76 9.21 6.72 4.05
CA LEU A 76 8.20 6.89 3.01
C LEU A 76 7.10 5.85 3.24
N ILE A 77 6.05 6.24 3.97
CA ILE A 77 4.90 5.37 4.24
C ILE A 77 3.65 6.03 3.66
N GLU A 78 3.04 5.36 2.70
CA GLU A 78 1.87 5.85 1.95
C GLU A 78 0.66 4.94 2.19
N GLY A 79 -0.51 5.57 2.38
CA GLY A 79 -1.77 4.87 2.53
C GLY A 79 -2.41 4.60 1.16
N SER A 80 -2.58 3.35 0.78
CA SER A 80 -3.38 2.94 -0.38
C SER A 80 -4.85 2.81 0.00
N THR A 81 -5.72 3.36 -0.85
CA THR A 81 -7.15 3.06 -0.81
C THR A 81 -7.34 1.70 -1.47
N THR A 82 -7.41 0.65 -0.65
CA THR A 82 -7.81 -0.70 -1.09
C THR A 82 -9.15 -0.60 -1.80
N GLY A 83 -9.14 -0.69 -3.13
CA GLY A 83 -10.32 -0.46 -3.98
C GLY A 83 -9.99 0.04 -5.39
N ILE A 84 -8.77 0.54 -5.62
CA ILE A 84 -8.31 0.89 -6.97
C ILE A 84 -7.01 0.14 -7.23
N THR A 85 -7.11 -1.00 -7.90
CA THR A 85 -5.97 -1.67 -8.53
C THR A 85 -5.43 -0.76 -9.62
N ASN A 86 -4.60 0.22 -9.27
CA ASN A 86 -3.85 0.98 -10.27
C ASN A 86 -2.68 0.10 -10.76
N THR A 87 -3.00 -0.84 -11.63
CA THR A 87 -2.08 -1.33 -12.67
C THR A 87 -1.77 -0.18 -13.62
N VAL A 88 -1.02 0.83 -13.17
CA VAL A 88 -0.43 1.86 -14.05
C VAL A 88 0.76 2.49 -13.34
N TYR A 89 1.84 1.71 -13.23
CA TYR A 89 3.13 2.28 -13.56
C TYR A 89 3.49 1.70 -14.91
N ASN A 90 3.15 2.43 -15.99
CA ASN A 90 3.80 2.46 -17.32
C ASN A 90 3.03 3.44 -18.26
N ASN A 91 3.39 4.72 -18.23
CA ASN A 91 3.48 5.67 -19.37
C ASN A 91 2.46 5.62 -20.56
N SER A 92 1.15 5.69 -20.35
CA SER A 92 0.26 6.18 -21.42
C SER A 92 -1.08 6.69 -20.88
N GLY A 93 -1.35 7.98 -21.07
CA GLY A 93 -2.70 8.55 -21.05
C GLY A 93 -3.28 8.84 -19.67
N LEU A 94 -3.31 10.13 -19.33
CA LEU A 94 -4.37 10.69 -18.48
C LEU A 94 -5.71 10.51 -19.21
N ALA A 95 -6.53 9.56 -18.77
CA ALA A 95 -7.98 9.45 -18.99
C ALA A 95 -8.43 8.23 -18.15
N ASP A 96 -9.42 8.24 -17.27
CA ASP A 96 -10.63 9.04 -17.23
C ASP A 96 -11.03 9.36 -15.79
N VAL A 97 -11.60 10.55 -15.65
CA VAL A 97 -12.46 10.94 -14.54
C VAL A 97 -13.54 9.88 -14.33
N ASN A 98 -13.58 9.23 -13.17
CA ASN A 98 -14.75 8.47 -12.74
C ASN A 98 -15.17 8.96 -11.37
N THR A 99 -15.94 10.06 -11.43
CA THR A 99 -17.15 10.32 -10.65
C THR A 99 -17.27 9.48 -9.38
N ILE A 100 -16.78 10.05 -8.28
CA ILE A 100 -17.22 9.64 -6.95
C ILE A 100 -18.68 10.10 -6.80
N ASP A 101 -19.64 9.25 -7.19
CA ASP A 101 -21.03 9.43 -6.78
C ASP A 101 -21.13 9.20 -5.27
N GLY A 102 -20.68 10.20 -4.52
CA GLY A 102 -20.95 10.38 -3.12
C GLY A 102 -22.39 10.85 -2.98
N THR A 103 -23.31 9.90 -2.94
CA THR A 103 -24.64 9.98 -2.33
C THR A 103 -25.12 11.40 -1.97
N LYS A 104 -25.96 12.02 -2.82
CA LYS A 104 -26.79 13.16 -2.37
C LYS A 104 -28.25 12.95 -2.79
N ARG A 105 -29.06 12.56 -1.81
CA ARG A 105 -30.54 12.52 -1.85
C ARG A 105 -31.08 13.85 -2.40
N LEU A 106 -31.89 13.79 -3.46
CA LEU A 106 -33.00 14.71 -3.71
C LEU A 106 -34.12 13.92 -4.38
N SER A 107 -35.01 13.38 -3.55
CA SER A 107 -36.35 12.94 -3.97
C SER A 107 -37.28 14.16 -4.11
N LYS A 108 -38.22 14.10 -5.08
CA LYS A 108 -39.28 15.06 -5.48
C LYS A 108 -38.82 16.04 -6.59
N ALA A 109 -39.54 16.31 -7.69
CA ALA A 109 -40.97 16.26 -7.99
C ALA A 109 -41.28 16.03 -9.50
N SER A 110 -42.55 15.66 -9.79
CA SER A 110 -43.43 16.03 -10.95
C SER A 110 -42.83 16.98 -12.01
N THR A 111 -43.09 16.84 -13.32
CA THR A 111 -44.40 16.83 -14.05
C THR A 111 -44.09 16.40 -15.51
N ASP A 112 -44.84 15.46 -16.10
CA ASP A 112 -45.85 15.64 -17.18
C ASP A 112 -45.31 15.91 -18.61
N GLU A 113 -46.08 15.41 -19.60
CA GLU A 113 -46.00 15.58 -21.07
C GLU A 113 -44.87 14.83 -21.82
N ILE A 114 -45.09 14.02 -22.86
CA ILE A 114 -46.19 13.80 -23.84
C ILE A 114 -46.22 12.31 -24.23
#